data_AF-F1TFZ6-F1
#
_entry.id   AF-F1TFZ6-F1
#
_cell.length_a   1.000
_cell.length_b   1.000
_cell.length_c   1.000
_cell.angle_alpha   90.00
_cell.angle_beta   90.00
_cell.angle_gamma   90.00
#
_symmetry.space_group_name_H-M   'P 1'
#
loop_
_entity.id
_entity.type
_entity.pdbx_description
1 polymer ?
#
loop_
_entity_poly.entity_id
_entity_poly.type
_entity_poly.pdbx_seq_one_letter_code
_entity_poly.pdbx_strand_id
1 'polypeptide(L)'
;MRECNFKIKTTLDDAKIRYLNLMSLEEEYKWDEVQKSLHIGEVYVSEKEGYILFEDMKGEAFFGLETSTWLAFAGEDELIYAYYDEDGNAEIVCVKDGFCIRDFRIYDFEIDTDESQTDFEYPITDWSDVASFLDEKLH
;
A
#
# COMPACT_ATOMS: atom_id res chain seq x y z
N MET A 1 17.12 4.30 -1.25
CA MET A 1 16.33 3.20 -0.64
C MET A 1 14.89 3.44 -1.04
N ARG A 2 14.17 2.38 -1.40
CA ARG A 2 12.79 2.47 -1.86
C ARG A 2 11.95 1.42 -1.15
N GLU A 3 10.72 1.78 -0.85
CA GLU A 3 9.82 0.95 -0.07
C GLU A 3 8.38 1.14 -0.58
N CYS A 4 7.63 0.04 -0.70
CA CYS A 4 6.32 0.05 -1.35
C CYS A 4 5.44 -1.03 -0.71
N ASN A 5 4.61 -0.63 0.24
CA ASN A 5 3.84 -1.58 1.05
C ASN A 5 2.39 -1.11 1.12
N PHE A 6 1.47 -2.07 1.22
CA PHE A 6 0.11 -1.76 1.65
C PHE A 6 -0.42 -2.81 2.62
N LYS A 7 -1.36 -2.41 3.46
CA LYS A 7 -2.13 -3.34 4.29
C LYS A 7 -3.62 -3.11 4.12
N ILE A 8 -4.39 -4.19 4.20
CA ILE A 8 -5.85 -4.18 4.09
C ILE A 8 -6.48 -4.99 5.21
N LYS A 9 -7.59 -4.49 5.75
CA LYS A 9 -8.31 -5.12 6.87
C LYS A 9 -9.35 -6.13 6.37
N THR A 10 -8.87 -7.26 5.87
CA THR A 10 -9.71 -8.39 5.42
C THR A 10 -9.07 -9.73 5.80
N THR A 11 -9.62 -10.84 5.32
CA THR A 11 -9.03 -12.18 5.48
C THR A 11 -7.93 -12.43 4.45
N LEU A 12 -6.97 -13.31 4.78
CA LEU A 12 -5.86 -13.67 3.89
C LEU A 12 -6.35 -14.21 2.53
N ASP A 13 -7.36 -15.07 2.51
CA ASP A 13 -7.87 -15.65 1.26
C ASP A 13 -8.53 -14.60 0.36
N ASP A 14 -9.32 -13.70 0.94
CA ASP A 14 -9.95 -12.59 0.21
C ASP A 14 -8.89 -11.62 -0.34
N ALA A 15 -7.94 -11.20 0.50
CA ALA A 15 -6.83 -10.33 0.09
C ALA A 15 -6.03 -10.92 -1.09
N LYS A 16 -5.73 -12.22 -1.04
CA LYS A 16 -5.02 -12.93 -2.11
C LYS A 16 -5.80 -12.93 -3.42
N ILE A 17 -7.11 -13.21 -3.37
CA ILE A 17 -7.97 -13.20 -4.56
C ILE A 17 -8.04 -11.80 -5.16
N ARG A 18 -8.23 -10.77 -4.33
CA ARG A 18 -8.27 -9.37 -4.77
C ARG A 18 -6.94 -8.97 -5.42
N TYR A 19 -5.81 -9.39 -4.86
CA TYR A 19 -4.50 -9.09 -5.41
C TYR A 19 -4.26 -9.73 -6.78
N LEU A 20 -4.62 -11.01 -6.95
CA LEU A 20 -4.54 -11.67 -8.25
C LEU A 20 -5.37 -10.95 -9.31
N ASN A 21 -6.57 -10.49 -8.94
CA ASN A 21 -7.44 -9.71 -9.83
C ASN A 21 -6.85 -8.32 -10.15
N LEU A 22 -6.35 -7.62 -9.13
CA LEU A 22 -5.74 -6.30 -9.27
C LEU A 22 -4.59 -6.31 -10.29
N MET A 23 -3.71 -7.29 -10.13
CA MET A 23 -2.50 -7.42 -10.93
C MET A 23 -2.72 -8.24 -12.22
N SER A 24 -3.94 -8.74 -12.44
CA SER A 24 -4.30 -9.63 -13.56
C SER A 24 -3.36 -10.84 -13.69
N LEU A 25 -3.03 -11.46 -12.55
CA LEU A 25 -2.09 -12.57 -12.48
C LEU A 25 -2.82 -13.91 -12.56
N GLU A 26 -2.23 -14.84 -13.32
CA GLU A 26 -2.67 -16.24 -13.39
C GLU A 26 -1.80 -17.17 -12.52
N GLU A 27 -0.84 -16.59 -11.78
CA GLU A 27 0.08 -17.35 -10.94
C GLU A 27 -0.55 -17.73 -9.59
N GLU A 28 0.01 -18.77 -8.99
CA GLU A 28 -0.34 -19.21 -7.64
C GLU A 28 0.66 -18.69 -6.61
N TYR A 29 0.15 -18.38 -5.42
CA TYR A 29 0.98 -18.05 -4.27
C TYR A 29 1.89 -19.20 -3.90
N LYS A 30 3.16 -18.88 -3.64
CA LYS A 30 4.18 -19.82 -3.18
C LYS A 30 4.50 -19.55 -1.73
N TRP A 31 4.81 -20.59 -0.97
CA TRP A 31 5.28 -20.47 0.40
C TRP A 31 6.81 -20.32 0.41
N ASP A 32 7.31 -19.28 1.06
CA ASP A 32 8.73 -19.12 1.33
C ASP A 32 9.06 -19.65 2.74
N GLU A 33 9.91 -20.68 2.81
CA GLU A 33 10.29 -21.31 4.08
C GLU A 33 11.23 -20.48 4.95
N VAL A 34 11.94 -19.50 4.37
CA VAL A 34 12.88 -18.62 5.07
C VAL A 34 12.12 -17.45 5.68
N GLN A 35 11.29 -16.76 4.87
CA GLN A 35 10.48 -15.62 5.30
C GLN A 35 9.22 -16.05 6.07
N LYS A 36 8.82 -17.33 5.97
CA LYS A 36 7.60 -17.88 6.58
C LYS A 36 6.34 -17.12 6.16
N SER A 37 6.25 -16.82 4.88
CA SER A 37 5.15 -16.04 4.29
C SER A 37 4.81 -16.54 2.88
N LEU A 38 3.61 -16.18 2.41
CA LEU A 38 3.19 -16.44 1.03
C LEU A 38 3.69 -15.33 0.13
N HIS A 39 3.99 -15.63 -1.13
CA HIS A 39 4.42 -14.61 -2.08
C HIS A 39 4.03 -14.94 -3.52
N ILE A 40 4.07 -13.92 -4.37
CA ILE A 40 3.93 -14.00 -5.82
C ILE A 40 4.92 -13.02 -6.44
N GLY A 41 5.85 -13.54 -7.25
CA GLY A 41 7.04 -12.78 -7.61
C GLY A 41 7.78 -12.29 -6.36
N GLU A 42 8.00 -10.97 -6.29
CA GLU A 42 8.70 -10.28 -5.20
C GLU A 42 7.76 -9.63 -4.17
N VAL A 43 6.45 -9.87 -4.28
CA VAL A 43 5.45 -9.38 -3.32
C VAL A 43 5.12 -10.46 -2.32
N TYR A 44 5.44 -10.21 -1.05
CA TYR A 44 5.16 -11.09 0.07
C TYR A 44 3.87 -10.67 0.78
N VAL A 45 3.19 -11.65 1.36
CA VAL A 45 1.89 -11.50 1.99
C VAL A 45 1.92 -12.17 3.36
N SER A 46 1.57 -11.40 4.39
CA SER A 46 1.56 -11.84 5.78
C SER A 46 0.35 -11.28 6.53
N GLU A 47 -0.04 -11.93 7.62
CA GLU A 47 -1.06 -11.41 8.53
C GLU A 47 -0.37 -10.70 9.70
N LYS A 48 -0.79 -9.48 9.99
CA LYS A 48 -0.23 -8.63 11.04
C LYS A 48 -1.32 -7.80 11.68
N GLU A 49 -1.53 -8.01 12.99
CA GLU A 49 -2.46 -7.21 13.82
C GLU A 49 -3.88 -7.05 13.24
N GLY A 50 -4.41 -8.10 12.60
CA GLY A 50 -5.74 -8.09 11.99
C GLY A 50 -5.81 -7.43 10.60
N TYR A 51 -4.66 -7.11 10.02
CA TYR A 51 -4.52 -6.72 8.62
C TYR A 51 -3.77 -7.81 7.85
N ILE A 52 -3.99 -7.83 6.53
CA ILE A 52 -3.13 -8.52 5.58
C ILE A 52 -2.18 -7.49 4.99
N LEU A 53 -0.89 -7.68 5.21
CA LEU A 53 0.20 -6.84 4.74
C LEU A 53 0.77 -7.42 3.45
N PHE A 54 0.99 -6.54 2.47
CA PHE A 54 1.66 -6.82 1.21
C PHE A 54 2.94 -5.99 1.16
N GLU A 55 4.07 -6.68 1.06
CA GLU A 55 5.40 -6.09 1.04
C GLU A 55 6.03 -6.33 -0.33
N ASP A 56 6.29 -5.28 -1.09
CA ASP A 56 6.99 -5.40 -2.37
C ASP A 56 8.49 -5.20 -2.18
N MET A 57 9.23 -6.31 -2.26
CA MET A 57 10.68 -6.32 -2.06
C MET A 57 11.45 -5.58 -3.15
N LYS A 58 10.84 -5.35 -4.32
CA LYS A 58 11.43 -4.55 -5.40
C LYS A 58 11.13 -3.06 -5.24
N GLY A 59 9.98 -2.77 -4.63
CA GLY A 59 9.50 -1.44 -4.32
C GLY A 59 8.91 -0.70 -5.53
N GLU A 60 8.21 -1.34 -6.45
CA GLU A 60 7.61 -0.67 -7.63
C GLU A 60 6.26 -1.24 -8.11
N ALA A 61 5.80 -2.36 -7.56
CA ALA A 61 4.61 -3.08 -8.01
C ALA A 61 3.32 -2.26 -7.89
N PHE A 62 3.25 -1.35 -6.92
CA PHE A 62 2.05 -0.53 -6.64
C PHE A 62 2.24 0.95 -6.94
N PHE A 63 3.46 1.35 -7.28
CA PHE A 63 3.80 2.75 -7.54
C PHE A 63 2.99 3.30 -8.71
N GLY A 64 2.39 4.47 -8.53
CA GLY A 64 1.60 5.14 -9.55
C GLY A 64 0.22 4.51 -9.80
N LEU A 65 -0.25 3.58 -8.96
CA LEU A 65 -1.63 3.10 -9.05
C LEU A 65 -2.60 4.24 -8.68
N GLU A 66 -3.57 4.47 -9.56
CA GLU A 66 -4.60 5.49 -9.39
C GLU A 66 -5.47 5.25 -8.15
N THR A 67 -5.97 6.31 -7.54
CA THR A 67 -6.81 6.22 -6.33
C THR A 67 -8.11 5.44 -6.56
N SER A 68 -8.68 5.50 -7.77
CA SER A 68 -9.81 4.65 -8.15
C SER A 68 -9.50 3.16 -8.09
N THR A 69 -8.26 2.78 -8.37
CA THR A 69 -7.79 1.39 -8.30
C THR A 69 -7.74 0.91 -6.86
N TRP A 70 -7.20 1.74 -5.96
CA TRP A 70 -7.20 1.46 -4.51
C TRP A 70 -8.60 1.36 -3.93
N LEU A 71 -9.51 2.26 -4.32
CA LEU A 71 -10.91 2.21 -3.91
C LEU A 71 -11.61 0.93 -4.37
N ALA A 72 -11.40 0.53 -5.63
CA ALA A 72 -11.98 -0.70 -6.17
C ALA A 72 -11.42 -1.95 -5.48
N PHE A 73 -10.11 -1.96 -5.15
CA PHE A 73 -9.46 -3.04 -4.43
C PHE A 73 -9.94 -3.14 -2.97
N ALA A 74 -10.01 -2.01 -2.27
CA ALA A 74 -10.41 -1.95 -0.87
C ALA A 74 -11.89 -2.32 -0.69
N GLY A 75 -12.77 -1.92 -1.63
CA GLY A 75 -14.20 -2.03 -1.41
C GLY A 75 -14.60 -1.20 -0.20
N GLU A 76 -15.23 -1.82 0.80
CA GLU A 76 -15.58 -1.17 2.08
C GLU A 76 -14.48 -1.31 3.14
N ASP A 77 -13.45 -2.13 2.89
CA ASP A 77 -12.42 -2.44 3.87
C ASP A 77 -11.43 -1.30 4.04
N GLU A 78 -10.85 -1.21 5.22
CA GLU A 78 -9.79 -0.24 5.51
C GLU A 78 -8.50 -0.66 4.79
N LEU A 79 -7.89 0.27 4.06
CA LEU A 79 -6.63 0.06 3.34
C LEU A 79 -5.69 1.24 3.58
N ILE A 80 -4.41 0.93 3.79
CA ILE A 80 -3.33 1.90 3.85
C ILE A 80 -2.25 1.45 2.89
N TYR A 81 -1.95 2.30 1.91
CA TYR A 81 -0.83 2.16 0.98
C TYR A 81 0.17 3.28 1.24
N ALA A 82 1.46 2.96 1.21
CA ALA A 82 2.52 3.95 1.22
C ALA A 82 3.71 3.52 0.35
N TYR A 83 4.35 4.52 -0.24
CA TYR A 83 5.56 4.39 -1.03
C TYR A 83 6.49 5.57 -0.78
N TYR A 84 7.79 5.34 -0.79
CA TYR A 84 8.79 6.39 -0.98
C TYR A 84 10.06 5.85 -1.65
N ASP A 85 10.84 6.74 -2.26
CA ASP A 85 12.19 6.46 -2.72
C ASP A 85 13.19 7.59 -2.41
N GLU A 86 14.44 7.39 -2.83
CA GLU A 86 15.53 8.36 -2.62
C GLU A 86 15.56 9.50 -3.64
N ASP A 87 14.76 9.40 -4.70
CA ASP A 87 14.66 10.39 -5.77
C ASP A 87 13.55 11.42 -5.46
N GLY A 88 12.97 11.38 -4.25
CA GLY A 88 11.96 12.33 -3.81
C GLY A 88 10.55 12.01 -4.28
N ASN A 89 10.30 10.77 -4.71
CA ASN A 89 8.95 10.31 -5.00
C ASN A 89 8.33 9.70 -3.72
N ALA A 90 7.06 10.00 -3.45
CA ALA A 90 6.34 9.45 -2.31
C ALA A 90 4.83 9.42 -2.56
N GLU A 91 4.17 8.37 -2.10
CA GLU A 91 2.72 8.19 -2.24
C GLU A 91 2.11 7.71 -0.92
N ILE A 92 0.94 8.21 -0.56
CA ILE A 92 0.06 7.64 0.47
C ILE A 92 -1.36 7.60 -0.08
N VAL A 93 -2.00 6.45 0.05
CA VAL A 93 -3.45 6.32 -0.15
C VAL A 93 -4.05 5.61 1.05
N CYS A 94 -5.00 6.27 1.71
CA CYS A 94 -5.76 5.70 2.83
C CYS A 94 -7.24 5.62 2.45
N VAL A 95 -7.80 4.41 2.52
CA VAL A 95 -9.22 4.14 2.30
C VAL A 95 -9.86 3.69 3.60
N LYS A 96 -11.06 4.21 3.87
CA LYS A 96 -11.88 3.81 5.02
C LYS A 96 -13.36 3.91 4.65
N ASP A 97 -14.12 2.87 5.00
CA ASP A 97 -15.57 2.80 4.76
C ASP A 97 -15.94 3.12 3.28
N GLY A 98 -15.11 2.64 2.34
CA GLY A 98 -15.30 2.88 0.90
C GLY A 98 -14.90 4.27 0.38
N PHE A 99 -14.33 5.14 1.21
CA PHE A 99 -13.89 6.47 0.81
C PHE A 99 -12.38 6.66 0.95
N CYS A 100 -11.81 7.41 0.00
CA CYS A 100 -10.43 7.89 0.12
C CYS A 100 -10.41 9.02 1.14
N ILE A 101 -9.73 8.82 2.27
CA ILE A 101 -9.59 9.82 3.34
C ILE A 101 -8.26 10.59 3.26
N ARG A 102 -7.28 10.03 2.54
CA ARG A 102 -6.00 10.68 2.23
C ARG A 102 -5.47 10.17 0.89
N ASP A 103 -5.14 11.10 0.01
CA ASP A 103 -4.36 10.88 -1.21
C ASP A 103 -3.25 11.92 -1.26
N PHE A 104 -2.01 11.47 -1.16
CA PHE A 104 -0.83 12.33 -1.20
C PHE A 104 0.17 11.75 -2.17
N ARG A 105 0.65 12.56 -3.11
CA ARG A 105 1.61 12.15 -4.12
C ARG A 105 2.58 13.28 -4.39
N ILE A 106 3.86 12.97 -4.24
CA ILE A 106 4.97 13.82 -4.66
C ILE A 106 5.80 13.02 -5.66
N TYR A 107 6.19 13.67 -6.75
CA TYR A 107 7.12 13.13 -7.73
C TYR A 107 8.22 14.14 -8.00
N ASP A 108 9.48 13.71 -7.96
CA ASP A 108 10.66 14.59 -8.12
C ASP A 108 10.58 15.84 -7.23
N PHE A 109 10.17 15.65 -5.97
CA PHE A 109 9.93 16.72 -4.98
C PHE A 109 8.82 17.73 -5.30
N GLU A 110 8.03 17.50 -6.36
CA GLU A 110 6.87 18.33 -6.72
C GLU A 110 5.56 17.65 -6.30
N ILE A 111 4.67 18.40 -5.63
CA ILE A 111 3.35 17.91 -5.25
C ILE A 111 2.52 17.72 -6.51
N ASP A 112 2.09 16.49 -6.74
CA ASP A 112 1.12 16.12 -7.76
C ASP A 112 -0.30 16.14 -7.18
N THR A 113 -0.49 15.46 -6.04
CA THR A 113 -1.79 15.32 -5.38
C THR A 113 -1.65 15.55 -3.88
N ASP A 114 -2.54 16.36 -3.32
CA ASP A 114 -2.64 16.60 -1.88
C ASP A 114 -4.11 16.77 -1.48
N GLU A 115 -4.81 15.64 -1.37
CA GLU A 115 -6.22 15.59 -0.98
C GLU A 115 -6.38 14.89 0.37
N SER A 116 -7.19 15.48 1.25
CA SER A 116 -7.45 14.94 2.57
C SER A 116 -8.86 15.29 3.02
N GLN A 117 -9.54 14.30 3.62
CA GLN A 117 -10.75 14.57 4.39
C GLN A 117 -10.40 15.04 5.80
N THR A 118 -11.34 15.69 6.47
CA THR A 118 -11.10 16.46 7.71
C THR A 118 -10.60 15.63 8.90
N ASP A 119 -10.64 14.30 8.80
CA ASP A 119 -10.34 13.36 9.89
C ASP A 119 -8.99 12.63 9.74
N PHE A 120 -8.12 13.03 8.79
CA PHE A 120 -6.77 12.45 8.72
C PHE A 120 -5.82 13.11 9.72
N GLU A 121 -5.48 12.39 10.79
CA GLU A 121 -4.73 12.94 11.94
C GLU A 121 -3.22 13.06 11.72
N TYR A 122 -2.68 12.47 10.64
CA TYR A 122 -1.25 12.49 10.34
C TYR A 122 -0.90 13.64 9.40
N PRO A 123 -0.15 14.67 9.84
CA PRO A 123 0.32 15.70 8.94
C PRO A 123 1.36 15.10 7.99
N ILE A 124 1.11 15.23 6.69
CA ILE A 124 2.03 14.79 5.64
C ILE A 124 2.28 16.00 4.75
N THR A 125 3.52 16.47 4.72
CA THR A 125 3.93 17.68 3.99
C THR A 125 5.02 17.42 2.96
N ASP A 126 5.81 16.36 3.14
CA ASP A 126 6.86 15.96 2.21
C ASP A 126 7.07 14.43 2.18
N TRP A 127 8.05 13.99 1.38
CA TRP A 127 8.41 12.57 1.25
C TRP A 127 8.98 11.96 2.55
N SER A 128 9.60 12.77 3.43
CA SER A 128 10.16 12.30 4.70
C SER A 128 9.05 11.98 5.71
N ASP A 129 7.96 12.76 5.68
CA ASP A 129 6.75 12.46 6.46
C ASP A 129 6.13 11.13 5.99
N VAL A 130 6.14 10.85 4.67
CA VAL A 130 5.66 9.57 4.12
C VAL A 130 6.52 8.39 4.58
N ALA A 131 7.84 8.52 4.54
CA ALA A 131 8.75 7.49 5.04
C ALA A 131 8.50 7.20 6.54
N SER A 132 8.29 8.25 7.34
CA SER A 132 7.97 8.12 8.77
C SER A 132 6.60 7.46 8.99
N PHE A 133 5.61 7.80 8.17
CA PHE A 133 4.29 7.20 8.21
C PHE A 133 4.33 5.71 7.86
N LEU A 134 5.10 5.32 6.86
CA LEU A 134 5.27 3.93 6.46
C LEU A 134 5.87 3.12 7.62
N ASP A 135 6.96 3.59 8.23
CA ASP A 135 7.60 2.90 9.36
C ASP A 135 6.64 2.78 10.57
N GLU A 136 5.80 3.78 10.84
CA GLU A 136 4.84 3.69 11.95
C GLU A 136 3.62 2.82 11.64
N LYS A 137 3.14 2.80 10.39
CA LYS A 137 1.85 2.20 10.03
C LYS A 137 1.95 0.85 9.34
N LEU A 138 3.08 0.52 8.72
CA LEU A 138 3.26 -0.70 7.93
C LEU A 138 4.35 -1.62 8.51
N HIS A 139 5.26 -1.09 9.34
CA HIS A 139 6.18 -1.90 10.18
C HIS A 139 5.67 -2.13 11.60
#